data_AF-A0A967PY97-F1
#
_entry.id   AF-A0A967PY97-F1
#
_cell.length_a   1.000
_cell.length_b   1.000
_cell.length_c   1.000
_cell.angle_alpha   90.00
_cell.angle_beta   90.00
_cell.angle_gamma   90.00
#
_symmetry.space_group_name_H-M   'P 1'
#
loop_
_entity.id
_entity.type
_entity.pdbx_description
1 polymer ?
#
loop_
_entity_poly.entity_id
_entity_poly.type
_entity_poly.pdbx_seq_one_letter_code
_entity_poly.pdbx_strand_id
1 'polypeptide(L)' 'PATRPKPVLSRDEFMVRVERAREYIAAGDIYQANLSCRFDADRPQALKAEALYRRLRQVNPSPFACLL' A
#
# COMPACT_ATOMS: atom_id res chain seq x y z
N PRO A 1 18.93 7.21 9.49
CA PRO A 1 17.76 6.49 10.02
C PRO A 1 16.72 6.22 8.91
N ALA A 2 16.27 4.98 8.74
CA ALA A 2 15.21 4.67 7.76
C ALA A 2 13.89 5.34 8.20
N THR A 3 13.30 6.17 7.34
CA THR A 3 12.05 6.86 7.63
C THR A 3 10.89 5.86 7.64
N ARG A 4 9.97 6.01 8.60
CA ARG A 4 8.73 5.23 8.61
C ARG A 4 7.92 5.56 7.35
N PRO A 5 7.35 4.57 6.65
CA PRO A 5 6.46 4.83 5.53
C PRO A 5 5.32 5.74 5.95
N LYS A 6 5.04 6.77 5.15
CA LYS A 6 3.96 7.73 5.37
C LYS A 6 2.85 7.48 4.36
N PRO A 7 1.59 7.43 4.78
CA PRO A 7 0.48 7.31 3.85
C PRO A 7 0.38 8.60 3.03
N VAL A 8 0.09 8.46 1.73
CA VAL A 8 -0.12 9.59 0.82
C VAL A 8 -1.45 10.29 1.08
N LEU A 9 -2.42 9.56 1.63
CA LEU A 9 -3.70 10.09 2.09
C LEU A 9 -3.71 10.13 3.61
N SER A 10 -4.29 11.20 4.16
CA SER A 10 -4.66 11.19 5.57
C SER A 10 -5.72 10.11 5.83
N ARG A 11 -5.85 9.73 7.10
CA ARG A 11 -6.87 8.77 7.53
C ARG A 11 -8.27 9.26 7.16
N ASP A 12 -8.55 10.53 7.37
CA ASP A 12 -9.89 11.10 7.14
C ASP A 12 -10.24 11.13 5.64
N GLU A 13 -9.28 11.49 4.78
CA GLU A 13 -9.46 11.42 3.33
C GLU A 13 -9.70 10.00 2.84
N PHE A 14 -9.03 9.00 3.43
CA PHE A 14 -9.29 7.61 3.11
C PHE A 14 -10.69 7.19 3.57
N MET A 15 -11.12 7.62 4.76
CA MET A 15 -12.46 7.32 5.28
C MET A 15 -13.58 7.92 4.42
N VAL A 16 -13.40 9.13 3.87
CA VAL A 16 -14.36 9.70 2.91
C VAL A 16 -14.54 8.80 1.68
N ARG A 17 -13.46 8.16 1.21
CA ARG A 17 -13.54 7.20 0.08
C ARG A 17 -14.26 5.91 0.48
N VAL A 18 -14.06 5.45 1.71
CA VAL A 18 -14.76 4.29 2.27
C VAL A 18 -16.26 4.56 2.32
N GLU A 19 -16.68 5.70 2.86
CA GLU A 19 -18.11 6.04 2.93
C GLU A 19 -18.74 6.14 1.54
N ARG A 20 -18.06 6.75 0.57
CA ARG A 20 -18.54 6.79 -0.81
C ARG A 20 -18.69 5.41 -1.44
N ALA A 21 -17.77 4.48 -1.18
CA ALA A 21 -17.91 3.11 -1.66
C ALA A 21 -19.12 2.40 -1.02
N ARG A 22 -19.40 2.67 0.27
CA ARG A 22 -20.59 2.15 0.95
C ARG A 22 -21.88 2.71 0.37
N GLU A 23 -21.91 4.00 0.02
CA GLU A 23 -23.05 4.64 -0.66
C GLU A 23 -23.34 3.96 -2.01
N TYR A 24 -22.32 3.71 -2.82
CA TYR A 24 -22.48 2.98 -4.09
C TYR A 24 -22.99 1.55 -3.89
N ILE A 25 -22.54 0.86 -2.84
CA ILE A 25 -23.06 -0.47 -2.50
C ILE A 25 -24.53 -0.39 -2.07
N ALA A 26 -24.88 0.58 -1.23
CA ALA A 26 -26.25 0.76 -0.75
C ALA A 26 -27.23 1.14 -1.86
N ALA A 27 -26.77 1.90 -2.86
CA ALA A 27 -27.54 2.23 -4.06
C ALA A 27 -27.70 1.04 -5.03
N GLY A 28 -26.91 -0.02 -4.86
CA GLY A 28 -26.90 -1.19 -5.73
C GLY A 28 -26.02 -1.05 -6.98
N ASP A 29 -25.18 -0.01 -7.06
CA ASP A 29 -24.32 0.24 -8.23
C ASP A 29 -23.17 -0.77 -8.32
N ILE A 30 -22.64 -1.20 -7.17
CA ILE A 30 -21.56 -2.18 -7.07
C ILE A 30 -21.81 -3.12 -5.89
N TYR A 31 -21.19 -4.31 -5.93
CA TYR A 31 -21.24 -5.25 -4.80
C TYR A 31 -20.04 -5.12 -3.85
N GLN A 32 -18.88 -4.72 -4.37
CA GLN A 32 -17.65 -4.61 -3.59
C GLN A 32 -16.71 -3.58 -4.23
N ALA A 33 -15.95 -2.87 -3.40
CA ALA A 33 -14.79 -2.09 -3.82
C ALA A 33 -13.55 -2.53 -3.03
N ASN A 34 -12.41 -2.71 -3.71
CA ASN A 34 -11.11 -2.86 -3.06
C ASN A 34 -10.40 -1.50 -3.02
N LEU A 35 -10.53 -0.80 -1.91
CA LEU A 35 -9.88 0.50 -1.70
C LEU A 35 -8.47 0.32 -1.14
N SER A 36 -7.49 0.99 -1.74
CA SER A 36 -6.09 0.96 -1.30
C SER A 36 -5.52 2.36 -1.08
N CYS A 37 -4.51 2.46 -0.22
CA CYS A 37 -3.73 3.69 -0.02
C CYS A 37 -2.24 3.41 -0.27
N ARG A 38 -1.56 4.35 -0.95
CA ARG A 38 -0.12 4.28 -1.18
C ARG A 38 0.62 4.79 0.05
N PHE A 39 1.74 4.14 0.38
CA PHE A 39 2.70 4.61 1.36
C PHE A 39 4.02 4.94 0.67
N ASP A 40 4.56 6.10 0.98
CA ASP A 40 5.85 6.57 0.47
C ASP A 40 6.88 6.57 1.60
N ALA A 41 8.14 6.26 1.29
CA ALA A 41 9.26 6.30 2.22
C ALA A 41 10.51 6.79 1.48
N ASP A 42 11.38 7.52 2.19
CA ASP A 42 12.63 7.98 1.58
C ASP A 42 13.56 6.78 1.38
N ARG A 43 14.02 6.62 0.14
CA ARG A 43 15.00 5.58 -0.19
C ARG A 43 16.41 6.13 0.02
N PRO A 44 17.23 5.54 0.93
CA PRO A 44 18.63 5.89 1.00
C PRO A 44 19.32 5.65 -0.34
N GLN A 45 20.15 6.57 -0.81
CA GLN A 45 20.79 6.48 -2.13
C GLN A 45 21.64 5.20 -2.29
N ALA A 46 22.26 4.75 -1.19
CA ALA A 46 23.05 3.53 -1.15
C ALA A 46 22.22 2.23 -1.16
N LEU A 47 20.89 2.30 -0.97
CA LEU A 47 20.03 1.13 -0.95
C LEU A 47 19.70 0.67 -2.38
N LYS A 48 20.35 -0.43 -2.80
CA LYS A 48 20.09 -1.10 -4.08
C LYS A 48 18.81 -1.97 -4.02
N ALA A 49 18.14 -2.12 -5.15
CA ALA A 49 16.87 -2.85 -5.25
C ALA A 49 17.01 -4.34 -4.88
N GLU A 50 18.09 -4.99 -5.29
CA GLU A 50 18.38 -6.40 -5.02
C GLU A 50 18.65 -6.64 -3.53
N ALA A 51 19.26 -5.67 -2.85
CA ALA A 51 19.50 -5.74 -1.41
C ALA A 51 18.19 -5.62 -0.63
N LEU A 52 17.33 -4.67 -1.03
CA LEU A 52 15.99 -4.54 -0.45
C LEU A 52 15.14 -5.79 -0.70
N TYR A 53 15.11 -6.28 -1.93
CA TYR A 53 14.34 -7.48 -2.30
C TYR A 53 14.76 -8.71 -1.49
N ARG A 54 16.08 -8.97 -1.36
CA ARG A 54 16.59 -10.06 -0.51
C ARG A 54 16.12 -9.93 0.93
N ARG A 55 16.12 -8.72 1.49
CA ARG A 55 15.65 -8.49 2.86
C ARG A 55 14.15 -8.76 3.00
N LEU A 56 13.34 -8.31 2.04
CA LEU A 56 11.90 -8.57 2.03
C LEU A 56 11.59 -10.08 1.93
N ARG A 57 12.33 -10.82 1.10
CA ARG A 57 12.21 -12.29 0.98
C ARG A 57 12.55 -13.04 2.27
N GLN A 58 13.48 -12.53 3.08
CA GLN A 58 13.80 -13.11 4.38
C GLN A 58 12.67 -12.88 5.39
N VAL A 59 12.02 -11.71 5.35
CA VAL A 59 10.91 -11.36 6.25
C VAL A 59 9.63 -12.09 5.85
N ASN A 60 9.35 -12.15 4.55
CA ASN A 60 8.20 -12.86 3.99
C ASN A 60 8.64 -13.71 2.77
N PRO A 61 8.89 -15.02 2.96
CA PRO A 61 9.27 -15.93 1.89
C PRO A 61 8.05 -16.39 1.07
N SER A 62 7.28 -15.43 0.54
CA SER A 62 6.07 -15.68 -0.27
C SER A 62 6.36 -16.66 -1.43
N PRO A 63 5.45 -17.59 -1.78
CA PRO A 63 5.64 -18.42 -2.98
C PRO A 63 5.65 -17.60 -4.27
N PHE A 64 4.98 -16.43 -4.27
CA PHE A 64 4.93 -15.49 -5.38
C PHE A 64 5.64 -14.18 -4.99
N ALA A 65 6.89 -14.00 -5.44
CA ALA A 65 7.59 -12.71 -5.37
C ALA A 65 8.43 -12.50 -6.62
N CYS A 66 8.71 -11.24 -6.95
CA CYS A 66 9.43 -10.87 -8.15
C CYS A 66 10.33 -9.65 -7.91
N LEU A 67 11.45 -9.60 -8.63
CA LEU A 67 12.28 -8.43 -8.86
C LEU A 67 12.34 -8.27 -10.37
N LEU A 68 11.87 -7.12 -10.88
CA LEU A 68 11.78 -6.79 -12.31
C LEU A 68 12.85 -5.77 -12.69
#